data_AF-A0AAJ2IIP9-F1
#
_entry.id   AF-A0AAJ2IIP9-F1
#
_cell.length_a   1.000
_cell.length_b   1.000
_cell.length_c   1.000
_cell.angle_alpha   90.00
_cell.angle_beta   90.00
_cell.angle_gamma   90.00
#
_symmetry.space_group_name_H-M   'P 1'
#
loop_
_entity.id
_entity.type
_entity.pdbx_description
1 polymer ?
#
loop_
_entity_poly.entity_id
_entity_poly.type
_entity_poly.pdbx_seq_one_letter_code
_entity_poly.pdbx_strand_id
1 'polypeptide(L)'
;MRTALAGAALSLAVATGGVALTSPPAQAARIVETSQSGVVVIELSHADTVAAAHLGAGRVINALLGNDYWGVILETDSRYRARAYYRPDKAASWNDVTGHQVISEAAAHPGGRVVIAVYVDRTKSLNGHPLWIQQVW
;
A
#
# COMPACT_ATOMS: atom_id res chain seq x y z
N MET A 1 -18.97 12.65 -29.96
CA MET A 1 -18.93 11.21 -29.67
C MET A 1 -18.64 11.04 -28.18
N ARG A 2 -19.55 10.43 -27.41
CA ARG A 2 -19.37 10.16 -25.98
C ARG A 2 -18.95 8.69 -25.85
N THR A 3 -17.68 8.43 -25.59
CA THR A 3 -17.17 7.08 -25.29
C THR A 3 -17.49 6.76 -23.83
N ALA A 4 -18.42 5.83 -23.63
CA ALA A 4 -18.71 5.25 -22.33
C ALA A 4 -17.55 4.31 -21.96
N LEU A 5 -16.77 4.68 -20.94
CA LEU A 5 -15.74 3.81 -20.37
C LEU A 5 -16.39 2.92 -19.31
N ALA A 6 -16.52 1.64 -19.64
CA ALA A 6 -16.96 0.61 -18.71
C ALA A 6 -15.85 0.38 -17.67
N GLY A 7 -16.03 0.92 -16.46
CA GLY A 7 -15.17 0.61 -15.33
C GLY A 7 -15.40 -0.84 -14.91
N ALA A 8 -14.40 -1.70 -15.13
CA ALA A 8 -14.40 -3.06 -14.61
C ALA A 8 -14.15 -3.02 -13.10
N ALA A 9 -15.21 -3.09 -12.30
CA ALA A 9 -15.11 -3.31 -10.87
C ALA A 9 -14.74 -4.79 -10.62
N LEU A 10 -13.46 -5.05 -10.36
CA LEU A 10 -13.01 -6.39 -9.96
C LEU A 10 -13.25 -6.54 -8.44
N SER A 11 -14.38 -7.14 -8.06
CA SER A 11 -14.70 -7.42 -6.66
C SER A 11 -13.98 -8.69 -6.20
N LEU A 12 -12.85 -8.56 -5.50
CA LEU A 12 -12.31 -9.68 -4.72
C LEU A 12 -13.11 -9.83 -3.42
N ALA A 13 -14.14 -10.67 -3.44
CA ALA A 13 -14.83 -11.09 -2.23
C ALA A 13 -13.96 -12.11 -1.47
N VAL A 14 -13.26 -11.68 -0.43
CA VAL A 14 -12.60 -12.60 0.51
C VAL A 14 -13.65 -13.03 1.54
N ALA A 15 -14.15 -14.25 1.41
CA ALA A 15 -15.06 -14.84 2.39
C ALA A 15 -14.27 -15.23 3.65
N THR A 16 -14.24 -14.35 4.66
CA THR A 16 -13.75 -14.71 5.99
C THR A 16 -14.93 -15.17 6.85
N GLY A 17 -14.96 -16.47 7.15
CA GLY A 17 -15.91 -17.04 8.09
C GLY A 17 -15.72 -16.48 9.49
N GLY A 18 -16.81 -15.93 10.05
CA GLY A 18 -17.14 -16.06 11.46
C GLY A 18 -16.26 -15.35 12.50
N VAL A 19 -16.17 -14.01 12.45
CA VAL A 19 -16.28 -13.14 13.65
C VAL A 19 -16.89 -11.82 13.16
N ALA A 20 -18.10 -11.49 13.60
CA ALA A 20 -18.72 -10.20 13.31
C ALA A 20 -18.04 -9.10 14.14
N LEU A 21 -16.87 -8.66 13.68
CA LEU A 21 -16.36 -7.34 14.04
C LEU A 21 -17.23 -6.34 13.31
N THR A 22 -17.83 -5.39 14.03
CA THR A 22 -18.63 -4.28 13.50
C THR A 22 -17.74 -3.27 12.77
N SER A 23 -16.90 -3.74 11.85
CA SER A 23 -16.10 -2.91 10.99
C SER A 23 -16.99 -2.38 9.86
N PRO A 24 -16.92 -1.09 9.50
CA PRO A 24 -17.62 -0.58 8.34
C PRO A 24 -17.29 -1.45 7.10
N PRO A 25 -18.25 -1.62 6.17
CA PRO A 25 -18.02 -2.46 4.99
C PRO A 25 -16.79 -1.93 4.25
N ALA A 26 -15.78 -2.80 4.08
CA ALA A 26 -14.62 -2.50 3.26
C ALA A 26 -15.12 -2.05 1.87
N GLN A 27 -14.74 -0.85 1.47
CA GLN A 27 -15.10 -0.32 0.16
C GLN A 27 -14.09 -0.87 -0.84
N ALA A 28 -14.51 -1.13 -2.08
CA ALA A 28 -13.58 -1.65 -3.08
C ALA A 28 -12.41 -0.67 -3.23
N ALA A 29 -11.18 -1.18 -3.07
CA ALA A 29 -9.98 -0.39 -3.23
C ALA A 29 -10.02 0.39 -4.55
N ARG A 30 -9.71 1.69 -4.50
CA ARG A 30 -9.75 2.53 -5.69
C ARG A 30 -8.49 2.29 -6.50
N ILE A 31 -8.64 1.61 -7.64
CA ILE A 31 -7.57 1.48 -8.62
C ILE A 31 -7.54 2.76 -9.46
N VAL A 32 -6.41 3.44 -9.47
CA VAL A 32 -6.16 4.65 -10.23
C VAL A 32 -5.25 4.28 -11.39
N GLU A 33 -5.79 4.40 -12.61
CA GLU A 33 -4.96 4.39 -13.80
C GLU A 33 -4.10 5.64 -13.81
N THR A 34 -2.78 5.46 -13.85
CA THR A 34 -1.84 6.56 -13.95
C THR A 34 -1.56 6.86 -15.43
N SER A 35 -1.16 8.10 -15.73
CA SER A 35 -0.66 8.45 -17.07
C SER A 35 0.63 7.70 -17.44
N GLN A 36 1.25 7.02 -16.47
CA GLN A 36 2.44 6.20 -16.64
C GLN A 36 2.03 4.74 -16.91
N SER A 37 2.07 4.34 -18.18
CA SER A 37 1.84 2.95 -18.58
C SER A 37 2.74 1.99 -17.79
N GLY A 38 2.15 0.91 -17.28
CA GLY A 38 2.89 -0.11 -16.52
C GLY A 38 2.99 0.18 -15.02
N VAL A 39 2.29 1.20 -14.50
CA VAL A 39 2.14 1.46 -13.06
C VAL A 39 0.68 1.46 -12.68
N VAL A 40 0.31 0.60 -11.73
CA VAL A 40 -1.03 0.52 -11.14
C VAL A 40 -0.97 1.14 -9.75
N VAL A 41 -1.79 2.15 -9.49
CA VAL A 41 -1.93 2.75 -8.16
C VAL A 41 -3.20 2.27 -7.51
N ILE A 42 -3.12 1.80 -6.27
CA ILE A 42 -4.24 1.29 -5.48
C ILE A 42 -4.32 2.15 -4.23
N GLU A 43 -5.38 2.94 -4.13
CA GLU A 43 -5.67 3.74 -2.94
C GLU A 43 -6.66 2.98 -2.06
N LEU A 44 -6.23 2.70 -0.82
CA LEU A 44 -7.13 2.16 0.18
C LEU A 44 -7.89 3.31 0.85
N SER A 45 -9.18 3.10 1.15
CA SER A 45 -9.87 4.00 2.08
C SER A 45 -9.30 3.81 3.50
N HIS A 46 -9.66 4.69 4.43
CA HIS A 46 -9.31 4.48 5.84
C HIS A 46 -9.87 3.15 6.36
N ALA A 47 -11.12 2.82 6.03
CA ALA A 47 -11.75 1.55 6.43
C ALA A 47 -11.00 0.33 5.87
N ASP A 48 -10.57 0.38 4.61
CA ASP A 48 -9.81 -0.71 3.99
C ASP A 48 -8.40 -0.81 4.55
N THR A 49 -7.80 0.32 4.93
CA THR A 49 -6.49 0.35 5.60
C THR A 49 -6.59 -0.31 6.97
N VAL A 50 -7.64 -0.03 7.75
CA VAL A 50 -7.94 -0.71 9.01
C VAL A 50 -8.17 -2.22 8.80
N ALA A 51 -8.98 -2.58 7.80
CA ALA A 51 -9.21 -3.98 7.45
C ALA A 51 -7.90 -4.70 7.05
N ALA A 52 -7.07 -4.07 6.22
CA ALA A 52 -5.77 -4.59 5.80
C ALA A 52 -4.80 -4.76 6.97
N ALA A 53 -4.83 -3.85 7.95
CA ALA A 53 -4.07 -3.98 9.19
C ALA A 53 -4.53 -5.21 10.00
N HIS A 54 -5.85 -5.37 10.19
CA HIS A 54 -6.42 -6.50 10.93
C HIS A 54 -6.16 -7.85 10.25
N LEU A 55 -6.28 -7.91 8.92
CA LEU A 55 -6.00 -9.11 8.13
C LEU A 55 -4.50 -9.41 8.00
N GLY A 56 -3.63 -8.50 8.47
CA GLY A 56 -2.19 -8.68 8.39
C GLY A 56 -1.65 -8.62 6.96
N ALA A 57 -2.30 -7.88 6.04
CA ALA A 57 -1.88 -7.75 4.65
C ALA A 57 -0.41 -7.30 4.51
N GLY A 58 0.04 -6.44 5.42
CA GLY A 58 1.43 -6.00 5.50
C GLY A 58 2.44 -7.13 5.74
N ARG A 59 2.04 -8.23 6.39
CA ARG A 59 2.89 -9.41 6.61
C ARG A 59 3.14 -10.17 5.30
N VAL A 60 2.17 -10.16 4.39
CA VAL A 60 2.32 -10.78 3.06
C VAL A 60 3.39 -10.07 2.24
N ILE A 61 3.46 -8.74 2.32
CA ILE A 61 4.51 -7.95 1.67
C ILE A 61 5.89 -8.38 2.15
N ASN A 62 6.11 -8.44 3.47
CA ASN A 62 7.40 -8.90 4.00
C ASN A 62 7.69 -10.37 3.70
N ALA A 63 6.67 -11.24 3.70
CA ALA A 63 6.87 -12.66 3.39
C ALA A 63 7.31 -12.88 1.94
N LEU A 64 6.82 -12.08 1.00
CA LEU A 64 7.13 -12.21 -0.43
C LEU A 64 8.36 -11.42 -0.86
N LEU A 65 8.58 -10.24 -0.29
CA LEU A 65 9.59 -9.27 -0.77
C LEU A 65 10.69 -9.00 0.26
N GLY A 66 10.60 -9.59 1.46
CA GLY A 66 11.48 -9.24 2.57
C GLY A 66 11.34 -7.76 2.97
N ASN A 67 12.38 -7.20 3.58
CA ASN A 67 12.46 -5.76 3.90
C ASN A 67 13.19 -4.95 2.82
N ASP A 68 13.74 -5.62 1.81
CA ASP A 68 14.71 -5.02 0.89
C ASP A 68 14.20 -4.96 -0.57
N TYR A 69 13.06 -5.59 -0.87
CA TYR A 69 12.55 -5.67 -2.25
C TYR A 69 11.21 -4.96 -2.43
N TRP A 70 10.97 -3.91 -1.65
CA TRP A 70 9.87 -2.94 -1.81
C TRP A 70 10.28 -1.60 -1.19
N GLY A 71 9.64 -0.52 -1.62
CA GLY A 71 9.89 0.82 -1.08
C GLY A 71 8.76 1.33 -0.20
N VAL A 72 9.07 2.25 0.71
CA VAL A 72 8.10 2.90 1.58
C VAL A 72 8.33 4.41 1.62
N ILE A 73 7.23 5.16 1.49
CA ILE A 73 7.18 6.59 1.80
C ILE A 73 6.38 6.73 3.09
N LEU A 74 7.08 7.05 4.17
CA LEU A 74 6.46 7.34 5.45
C LEU A 74 6.01 8.80 5.48
N GLU A 75 4.92 9.06 6.18
CA GLU A 75 4.49 10.44 6.44
C GLU A 75 5.53 11.19 7.28
N THR A 76 5.44 12.52 7.27
CA THR A 76 6.46 13.39 7.90
C THR A 76 6.56 13.23 9.41
N ASP A 77 5.45 12.90 10.06
CA ASP A 77 5.31 12.70 11.50
C ASP A 77 5.17 11.21 11.89
N SER A 78 5.34 10.27 10.94
CA SER A 78 5.37 8.83 11.24
C SER A 78 6.40 8.54 12.33
N ARG A 79 6.02 7.74 13.32
CA ARG A 79 6.91 7.30 14.42
C ARG A 79 8.09 6.46 13.93
N TYR A 80 8.00 5.96 12.70
CA TYR A 80 9.06 5.19 12.08
C TYR A 80 9.99 6.01 11.19
N ARG A 81 9.65 7.27 10.88
CA ARG A 81 10.44 8.11 9.96
C ARG A 81 11.87 8.33 10.46
N ALA A 82 12.05 8.53 11.76
CA ALA A 82 13.36 8.76 12.38
C ALA A 82 14.33 7.57 12.23
N ARG A 83 13.84 6.39 11.80
CA ARG A 83 14.65 5.21 11.54
C ARG A 83 15.17 5.12 10.10
N ALA A 84 14.90 6.13 9.27
CA ALA A 84 15.42 6.16 7.92
C ALA A 84 16.95 6.36 7.93
N TYR A 85 17.68 5.54 7.15
CA TYR A 85 19.14 5.62 7.01
C TYR A 85 19.54 5.46 5.55
N TYR A 86 20.63 6.09 5.15
CA TYR A 86 21.13 5.97 3.78
C TYR A 86 21.90 4.66 3.61
N ARG A 87 21.57 3.87 2.59
CA ARG A 87 22.32 2.68 2.17
C ARG A 87 23.20 2.98 0.96
N PRO A 88 24.54 3.07 1.14
CA PRO A 88 25.45 3.43 0.05
C PRO A 88 25.43 2.44 -1.12
N ASP A 89 25.27 1.15 -0.86
CA ASP A 89 25.21 0.08 -1.87
C ASP A 89 23.95 0.17 -2.76
N LYS A 90 22.93 0.90 -2.30
CA LYS A 90 21.67 1.13 -3.03
C LYS A 90 21.49 2.56 -3.50
N ALA A 91 22.41 3.46 -3.15
CA ALA A 91 22.31 4.90 -3.38
C ALA A 91 20.95 5.51 -2.99
N ALA A 92 20.32 5.01 -1.91
CA ALA A 92 18.97 5.39 -1.52
C ALA A 92 18.76 5.33 0.01
N SER A 93 17.81 6.12 0.49
CA SER A 93 17.34 6.07 1.89
C SER A 93 16.45 4.85 2.11
N TRP A 94 16.74 4.08 3.14
CA TRP A 94 16.00 2.90 3.57
C TRP A 94 15.33 3.11 4.91
N ASN A 95 14.33 2.29 5.20
CA ASN A 95 13.73 2.19 6.52
C ASN A 95 13.56 0.70 6.88
N ASP A 96 13.74 0.35 8.15
CA ASP A 96 13.66 -1.02 8.66
C ASP A 96 12.23 -1.49 8.98
N VAL A 97 11.22 -0.65 8.67
CA VAL A 97 9.82 -0.98 8.86
C VAL A 97 9.39 -2.21 8.08
N THR A 98 8.54 -2.98 8.75
CA THR A 98 7.72 -4.02 8.11
C THR A 98 6.51 -3.38 7.45
N GLY A 99 5.99 -3.98 6.37
CA GLY A 99 4.74 -3.57 5.74
C GLY A 99 3.58 -3.60 6.74
N HIS A 100 3.58 -4.51 7.72
CA HIS A 100 2.57 -4.50 8.78
C HIS A 100 2.69 -3.28 9.69
N GLN A 101 3.89 -2.85 10.07
CA GLN A 101 4.08 -1.61 10.84
C GLN A 101 3.57 -0.39 10.07
N VAL A 102 3.87 -0.30 8.77
CA VAL A 102 3.42 0.79 7.90
C VAL A 102 1.90 0.88 7.82
N ILE A 103 1.24 -0.23 7.50
CA ILE A 103 -0.22 -0.28 7.33
C ILE A 103 -0.93 -0.09 8.68
N SER A 104 -0.45 -0.72 9.75
CA SER A 104 -1.06 -0.60 11.08
C SER A 104 -0.91 0.80 11.66
N GLU A 105 0.18 1.51 11.39
CA GLU A 105 0.30 2.92 11.80
C GLU A 105 -0.65 3.82 11.01
N ALA A 106 -0.76 3.66 9.69
CA ALA A 106 -1.72 4.42 8.90
C ALA A 106 -3.16 4.18 9.38
N ALA A 107 -3.52 2.93 9.70
CA ALA A 107 -4.82 2.57 10.27
C ALA A 107 -5.10 3.23 11.65
N ALA A 108 -4.06 3.54 12.42
CA ALA A 108 -4.20 4.14 13.75
C ALA A 108 -4.41 5.67 13.72
N HIS A 109 -4.14 6.33 12.59
CA HIS A 109 -4.35 7.77 12.43
C HIS A 109 -5.77 8.07 11.96
N PRO A 110 -6.43 9.13 12.48
CA PRO A 110 -7.74 9.55 11.99
C PRO A 110 -7.71 9.84 10.48
N GLY A 111 -8.47 9.07 9.69
CA GLY A 111 -8.49 9.22 8.22
C GLY A 111 -7.24 8.67 7.52
N GLY A 112 -6.29 8.09 8.25
CA GLY A 112 -5.05 7.58 7.70
C GLY A 112 -5.27 6.43 6.74
N ARG A 113 -4.51 6.43 5.65
CA ARG A 113 -4.65 5.49 4.54
C ARG A 113 -3.30 5.10 3.97
N VAL A 114 -3.29 4.02 3.18
CA VAL A 114 -2.14 3.64 2.37
C VAL A 114 -2.45 3.73 0.88
N VAL A 115 -1.47 4.21 0.12
CA VAL A 115 -1.45 4.18 -1.34
C VAL A 115 -0.37 3.22 -1.77
N ILE A 116 -0.73 2.29 -2.67
CA ILE A 116 0.17 1.23 -3.13
C ILE A 116 0.41 1.44 -4.62
N ALA A 117 1.67 1.60 -5.02
CA ALA A 117 2.07 1.61 -6.42
C ALA A 117 2.70 0.25 -6.77
N VAL A 118 2.10 -0.44 -7.75
CA VAL A 118 2.58 -1.70 -8.31
C VAL A 118 3.17 -1.44 -9.69
N TYR A 119 4.45 -1.74 -9.86
CA TYR A 119 5.18 -1.53 -11.11
C TYR A 119 5.16 -2.82 -11.94
N VAL A 120 4.18 -2.92 -12.83
CA VAL A 120 4.04 -4.02 -13.79
C VAL A 120 5.20 -3.99 -14.81
N ASP A 121 5.57 -2.80 -15.26
CA ASP A 121 6.81 -2.57 -16.01
C ASP A 121 7.94 -2.19 -15.04
N ARG A 122 8.89 -3.10 -14.83
CA ARG A 122 10.00 -2.91 -13.88
C ARG A 122 10.96 -1.79 -14.30
N THR A 123 11.01 -1.42 -15.58
CA THR A 123 11.83 -0.30 -16.06
C THR A 123 11.33 1.06 -15.55
N LYS A 124 10.08 1.10 -15.09
CA LYS A 124 9.42 2.28 -14.51
C LYS A 124 9.53 2.36 -13.00
N SER A 125 10.11 1.36 -12.36
CA SER A 125 10.17 1.30 -10.90
C SER A 125 11.13 2.30 -10.28
N LEU A 126 10.68 2.95 -9.23
CA LEU A 126 11.55 3.72 -8.34
C LEU A 126 12.54 2.76 -7.67
N ASN A 127 13.84 3.00 -7.90
CA ASN A 127 14.97 2.23 -7.39
C ASN A 127 14.92 0.72 -7.71
N GLY A 128 14.24 0.31 -8.78
CA GLY A 128 14.17 -1.09 -9.14
C GLY A 128 13.17 -1.89 -8.29
N HIS A 129 12.30 -1.28 -7.47
CA HIS A 129 11.36 -2.01 -6.59
C HIS A 129 9.99 -2.29 -7.24
N PRO A 130 9.43 -3.51 -7.12
CA PRO A 130 8.16 -3.88 -7.76
C PRO A 130 6.96 -3.20 -7.12
N LEU A 131 7.13 -2.72 -5.89
CA LEU A 131 6.08 -2.24 -5.02
C LEU A 131 6.59 -1.03 -4.24
N TRP A 132 5.75 -0.01 -4.16
CA TRP A 132 5.91 1.10 -3.22
C TRP A 132 4.64 1.29 -2.41
N ILE A 133 4.80 1.60 -1.12
CA ILE A 133 3.69 1.91 -0.22
C ILE A 133 3.93 3.28 0.37
N GLN A 134 2.92 4.14 0.28
CA GLN A 134 2.92 5.46 0.87
C GLN A 134 1.86 5.53 1.97
N GLN A 135 2.24 6.06 3.12
CA GLN A 135 1.31 6.51 4.15
C GLN A 135 0.75 7.89 3.80
N VAL A 136 -0.51 8.14 4.15
CA VAL A 136 -1.17 9.45 3.99
C VAL A 136 -2.13 9.68 5.16
N TRP A 137 -2.04 10.83 5.84
CA TRP A 137 -3.04 11.35 6.78
C TRP A 137 -2.97 12.87 6.89
#